data_AF-G0NRE5-F1
#
_entry.id   AF-G0NRE5-F1
#
_cell.length_a   1.000
_cell.length_b   1.000
_cell.length_c   1.000
_cell.angle_alpha   90.00
_cell.angle_beta   90.00
_cell.angle_gamma   90.00
#
_symmetry.space_group_name_H-M   'P 1'
#
loop_
_entity.id
_entity.type
_entity.pdbx_description
1 polymer ?
#
loop_
_entity_poly.entity_id
_entity_poly.type
_entity_poly.pdbx_seq_one_letter_code
_entity_poly.pdbx_strand_id
1 'polypeptide(L)'
;MSTTPLPADLHQTYVNEANAYVAGAISLIANVLLIFATYRVKTYSNAFRWIQYYVSVLRLLFSMVVVLTSPTLVYVAKMKSLYIVKGGFFLPFNLGIFFLTLFVFFVVISCGSPTVQYLQLVHVLSDSSHKRERFGPIMSTVSVVAGIPTLVLVYLGYTPSDVEHAEAKDIVYYLNGEGDSAFLMITSIRNNVVDWSSIFCTVYIMVIMILSVITVVVCGYIIQKQMKKKMMSDVAKKAQNQINLILFLQFALPFLTVHVPFYVSFILPMFDIENHFLSNNLPFLFSWCPAINPILVMIAVKVRLNSGASAI
;
A
#
# COMPACT_ATOMS: atom_id res chain seq x y z
N MET A 1 -13.94 -25.58 21.45
CA MET A 1 -15.13 -24.73 21.35
C MET A 1 -14.91 -23.81 20.16
N SER A 2 -15.60 -24.09 19.06
CA SER A 2 -15.54 -23.30 17.82
C SER A 2 -16.35 -22.03 18.04
N THR A 3 -15.67 -20.90 18.12
CA THR A 3 -16.31 -19.58 18.04
C THR A 3 -16.23 -19.12 16.60
N THR A 4 -17.03 -19.74 15.73
CA THR A 4 -17.57 -18.99 14.58
C THR A 4 -18.16 -17.69 15.15
N PRO A 5 -17.83 -16.51 14.60
CA PRO A 5 -18.24 -15.27 15.23
C PRO A 5 -19.77 -15.18 15.29
N LEU A 6 -20.30 -14.38 16.21
CA LEU A 6 -21.73 -14.16 16.35
C LEU A 6 -22.21 -13.10 15.33
N PRO A 7 -23.45 -13.21 14.80
CA PRO A 7 -24.03 -12.26 13.84
C PRO A 7 -24.07 -10.78 14.30
N ALA A 8 -23.87 -10.51 15.60
CA ALA A 8 -23.88 -9.17 16.16
C ALA A 8 -22.64 -8.33 15.79
N ASP A 9 -21.51 -8.96 15.47
CA ASP A 9 -20.30 -8.27 15.03
C ASP A 9 -20.37 -7.84 13.54
N LEU A 10 -21.38 -8.32 12.81
CA LEU A 10 -21.62 -8.06 11.39
C LEU A 10 -22.17 -6.66 11.08
N HIS A 11 -22.56 -5.91 12.11
CA HIS A 11 -23.02 -4.52 11.98
C HIS A 11 -21.89 -3.54 11.57
N GLN A 12 -20.64 -4.00 11.45
CA GLN A 12 -19.51 -3.18 11.04
C GLN A 12 -19.32 -3.06 9.52
N THR A 13 -19.99 -3.84 8.67
CA THR A 13 -19.83 -3.74 7.20
C THR A 13 -20.20 -2.34 6.70
N TYR A 14 -21.35 -1.81 7.09
CA TYR A 14 -21.75 -0.44 6.77
C TYR A 14 -20.77 0.62 7.31
N VAL A 15 -20.16 0.37 8.47
CA VAL A 15 -19.16 1.27 9.07
C VAL A 15 -17.85 1.23 8.26
N ASN A 16 -17.42 0.04 7.85
CA ASN A 16 -16.23 -0.17 7.01
C ASN A 16 -16.40 0.49 5.64
N GLU A 17 -17.58 0.37 5.05
CA GLU A 17 -17.92 1.00 3.78
C GLU A 17 -17.98 2.53 3.89
N ALA A 18 -18.71 3.05 4.87
CA ALA A 18 -18.75 4.49 5.14
C ALA A 18 -17.34 5.04 5.38
N ASN A 19 -16.52 4.30 6.12
CA ASN A 19 -15.12 4.64 6.34
C ASN A 19 -14.32 4.67 5.03
N ALA A 20 -14.47 3.66 4.17
CA ALA A 20 -13.80 3.61 2.88
C ALA A 20 -14.20 4.81 2.00
N TYR A 21 -15.47 5.18 1.98
CA TYR A 21 -15.97 6.35 1.24
C TYR A 21 -15.42 7.68 1.78
N VAL A 22 -15.44 7.86 3.11
CA VAL A 22 -14.92 9.07 3.75
C VAL A 22 -13.42 9.20 3.51
N ALA A 23 -12.66 8.13 3.75
CA ALA A 23 -11.22 8.13 3.51
C ALA A 23 -10.88 8.33 2.02
N GLY A 24 -11.67 7.73 1.11
CA GLY A 24 -11.58 7.94 -0.32
C GLY A 24 -11.80 9.40 -0.74
N ALA A 25 -12.82 10.05 -0.20
CA ALA A 25 -13.09 11.47 -0.47
C ALA A 25 -11.97 12.37 0.06
N ILE A 26 -11.47 12.12 1.26
CA ILE A 26 -10.34 12.85 1.84
C ILE A 26 -9.07 12.65 1.01
N SER A 27 -8.80 11.41 0.59
CA SER A 27 -7.68 11.06 -0.28
C SER A 27 -7.75 11.77 -1.62
N LEU A 28 -8.94 11.85 -2.23
CA LEU A 28 -9.17 12.60 -3.47
C LEU A 28 -8.81 14.07 -3.29
N ILE A 29 -9.39 14.73 -2.29
CA ILE A 29 -9.16 16.16 -2.01
C ILE A 29 -7.68 16.40 -1.72
N ALA A 30 -7.06 15.60 -0.86
CA ALA A 30 -5.68 15.80 -0.43
C ALA A 30 -4.67 15.60 -1.58
N ASN A 31 -4.84 14.57 -2.42
CA ASN A 31 -3.95 14.36 -3.56
C ASN A 31 -4.15 15.42 -4.65
N VAL A 32 -5.39 15.88 -4.90
CA VAL A 32 -5.65 17.00 -5.84
C VAL A 32 -5.01 18.30 -5.36
N LEU A 33 -5.16 18.63 -4.06
CA LEU A 33 -4.51 19.79 -3.46
C LEU A 33 -2.98 19.70 -3.53
N LEU A 34 -2.42 18.51 -3.31
CA LEU A 34 -0.97 18.29 -3.40
C LEU A 34 -0.44 18.45 -4.83
N ILE A 35 -1.18 17.96 -5.84
CA ILE A 35 -0.87 18.19 -7.27
C ILE A 35 -0.90 19.69 -7.57
N PHE A 36 -1.95 20.40 -7.14
CA PHE A 36 -2.08 21.85 -7.35
C PHE A 36 -0.96 22.63 -6.66
N ALA A 37 -0.64 22.32 -5.40
CA ALA A 37 0.46 22.95 -4.67
C ALA A 37 1.81 22.72 -5.36
N THR A 38 2.06 21.49 -5.82
CA THR A 38 3.27 21.13 -6.56
C THR A 38 3.39 21.89 -7.88
N TYR A 39 2.27 22.09 -8.58
CA TYR A 39 2.21 22.87 -9.81
C TYR A 39 2.55 24.35 -9.59
N ARG A 40 2.12 24.94 -8.47
CA ARG A 40 2.32 26.37 -8.17
C ARG A 40 3.74 26.72 -7.73
N VAL A 41 4.49 25.78 -7.17
CA VAL A 41 5.86 26.02 -6.69
C VAL A 41 6.86 26.01 -7.85
N LYS A 42 7.22 27.20 -8.35
CA LYS A 42 8.17 27.38 -9.47
C LYS A 42 9.59 26.90 -9.16
N THR A 43 9.97 26.85 -7.88
CA THR A 43 11.31 26.45 -7.41
C THR A 43 11.57 24.95 -7.56
N TYR A 44 10.55 24.13 -7.81
CA TYR A 44 10.73 22.69 -7.99
C TYR A 44 11.19 22.33 -9.40
N SER A 45 12.18 21.44 -9.48
CA SER A 45 12.66 20.89 -10.75
C SER A 45 11.55 20.14 -11.49
N ASN A 46 11.62 20.10 -12.83
CA ASN A 46 10.65 19.38 -13.65
C ASN A 46 10.59 17.88 -13.29
N ALA A 47 11.73 17.28 -12.98
CA ALA A 47 11.82 15.88 -12.56
C ALA A 47 11.07 15.62 -11.24
N PHE A 48 11.24 16.51 -10.24
CA PHE A 48 10.56 16.40 -8.96
C PHE A 48 9.03 16.54 -9.12
N ARG A 49 8.57 17.50 -9.94
CA ARG A 49 7.14 17.67 -10.23
C ARG A 49 6.53 16.41 -10.86
N TRP A 50 7.21 15.83 -11.85
CA TRP A 50 6.77 14.57 -12.49
C TRP A 50 6.62 13.42 -11.50
N ILE A 51 7.59 13.23 -10.62
CA ILE A 51 7.54 12.17 -9.58
C ILE A 51 6.36 12.41 -8.64
N GLN A 52 6.17 13.65 -8.20
CA GLN A 52 5.11 13.98 -7.27
C GLN A 52 3.72 13.78 -7.89
N TYR A 53 3.53 14.14 -9.16
CA TYR A 53 2.29 13.85 -9.89
C TYR A 53 2.07 12.36 -10.03
N TYR A 54 3.10 11.62 -10.46
CA TYR A 54 3.02 10.17 -10.61
C TYR A 54 2.62 9.46 -9.30
N VAL A 55 3.27 9.79 -8.18
CA VAL A 55 2.95 9.20 -6.87
C VAL A 55 1.55 9.60 -6.42
N SER A 56 1.11 10.83 -6.68
CA SER A 56 -0.25 11.28 -6.33
C SER A 56 -1.31 10.53 -7.15
N VAL A 57 -1.06 10.30 -8.44
CA VAL A 57 -1.93 9.50 -9.31
C VAL A 57 -2.02 8.05 -8.82
N LEU A 58 -0.89 7.41 -8.50
CA LEU A 58 -0.90 6.05 -7.96
C LEU A 58 -1.68 5.95 -6.63
N ARG A 59 -1.56 6.96 -5.75
CA ARG A 59 -2.34 7.01 -4.50
C ARG A 59 -3.83 7.17 -4.75
N LEU A 60 -4.22 8.01 -5.71
CA LEU A 60 -5.61 8.15 -6.12
C LEU A 60 -6.17 6.84 -6.66
N LEU A 61 -5.43 6.15 -7.52
CA LEU A 61 -5.84 4.85 -8.05
C LEU A 61 -5.96 3.80 -6.94
N PHE A 62 -4.99 3.74 -6.02
CA PHE A 62 -5.08 2.84 -4.86
C PHE A 62 -6.31 3.14 -4.01
N SER A 63 -6.54 4.42 -3.71
CA SER A 63 -7.70 4.87 -2.93
C SER A 63 -9.02 4.51 -3.61
N MET A 64 -9.10 4.66 -4.93
CA MET A 64 -10.27 4.29 -5.71
C MET A 64 -10.51 2.79 -5.63
N VAL A 65 -9.46 1.97 -5.80
CA VAL A 65 -9.58 0.52 -5.68
C VAL A 65 -10.06 0.10 -4.29
N VAL A 66 -9.52 0.69 -3.21
CA VAL A 66 -9.98 0.40 -1.84
C VAL A 66 -11.44 0.79 -1.62
N VAL A 67 -11.90 1.91 -2.19
CA VAL A 67 -13.31 2.31 -2.16
C VAL A 67 -14.20 1.32 -2.91
N LEU A 68 -13.74 0.82 -4.06
CA LEU A 68 -14.51 -0.12 -4.91
C LEU A 68 -14.58 -1.53 -4.30
N THR A 69 -13.54 -1.94 -3.58
CA THR A 69 -13.45 -3.31 -3.03
C THR A 69 -13.79 -3.42 -1.56
N SER A 70 -13.60 -2.36 -0.77
CA SER A 70 -13.69 -2.35 0.69
C SER A 70 -13.18 -3.68 1.29
N PRO A 71 -11.90 -4.02 1.07
CA PRO A 71 -11.43 -5.39 1.21
C PRO A 71 -11.30 -5.77 2.69
N THR A 72 -11.82 -6.95 3.04
CA THR A 72 -11.68 -7.53 4.38
C THR A 72 -10.82 -8.78 4.29
N LEU A 73 -9.82 -8.90 5.17
CA LEU A 73 -8.92 -10.06 5.22
C LEU A 73 -9.24 -10.91 6.43
N VAL A 74 -9.66 -12.15 6.20
CA VAL A 74 -10.04 -13.07 7.28
C VAL A 74 -9.37 -14.42 7.08
N TYR A 75 -8.69 -14.90 8.13
CA TYR A 75 -8.21 -16.27 8.18
C TYR A 75 -9.31 -17.17 8.72
N VAL A 76 -9.57 -18.29 8.05
CA VAL A 76 -10.57 -19.29 8.46
C VAL A 76 -9.84 -20.59 8.77
N ALA A 77 -9.64 -20.91 10.06
CA ALA A 77 -8.87 -22.09 10.48
C ALA A 77 -9.48 -23.40 9.96
N LYS A 78 -10.82 -23.48 9.87
CA LYS A 78 -11.54 -24.65 9.32
C LYS A 78 -11.08 -25.02 7.90
N MET A 79 -10.83 -24.00 7.07
CA MET A 79 -10.40 -24.17 5.67
C MET A 79 -8.89 -24.03 5.52
N LYS A 80 -8.15 -23.75 6.61
CA LYS A 80 -6.72 -23.42 6.62
C LYS A 80 -6.31 -22.42 5.53
N SER A 81 -7.20 -21.46 5.26
CA SER A 81 -7.09 -20.55 4.12
C SER A 81 -7.39 -19.13 4.57
N LEU A 82 -6.64 -18.18 4.02
CA LEU A 82 -6.85 -16.75 4.19
C LEU A 82 -7.70 -16.23 3.03
N TYR A 83 -8.74 -15.48 3.34
CA TYR A 83 -9.66 -14.92 2.37
C TYR A 83 -9.48 -13.40 2.31
N ILE A 84 -9.38 -12.85 1.11
CA ILE A 84 -9.53 -11.41 0.85
C ILE A 84 -10.89 -11.23 0.19
N VAL A 85 -11.87 -10.80 0.97
CA VAL A 85 -13.26 -10.72 0.53
C VAL A 85 -13.58 -9.28 0.11
N LYS A 86 -14.26 -9.13 -1.02
CA LYS A 86 -14.83 -7.87 -1.45
C LYS A 86 -16.02 -7.51 -0.55
N GLY A 87 -16.02 -6.32 0.01
CA GLY A 87 -17.20 -5.67 0.62
C GLY A 87 -17.70 -4.52 -0.24
N GLY A 88 -18.53 -3.64 0.34
CA GLY A 88 -19.06 -2.49 -0.37
C GLY A 88 -20.17 -2.86 -1.34
N PHE A 89 -20.48 -1.92 -2.23
CA PHE A 89 -21.55 -2.09 -3.22
C PHE A 89 -21.36 -3.34 -4.09
N PHE A 90 -22.49 -3.98 -4.44
CA PHE A 90 -22.52 -5.15 -5.31
C PHE A 90 -21.74 -4.93 -6.62
N LEU A 91 -20.80 -5.84 -6.90
CA LEU A 91 -20.07 -5.93 -8.17
C LEU A 91 -20.16 -7.37 -8.68
N PRO A 92 -20.28 -7.58 -10.00
CA PRO A 92 -20.20 -8.92 -10.58
C PRO A 92 -18.91 -9.62 -10.15
N PHE A 93 -18.99 -10.93 -9.87
CA PHE A 93 -17.88 -11.72 -9.32
C PHE A 93 -16.55 -11.49 -10.05
N ASN A 94 -16.52 -11.62 -11.38
CA ASN A 94 -15.31 -11.43 -12.19
C ASN A 94 -14.73 -10.02 -12.08
N LEU A 95 -15.59 -9.00 -12.00
CA LEU A 95 -15.16 -7.61 -11.85
C LEU A 95 -14.62 -7.36 -10.43
N GLY A 96 -15.22 -7.99 -9.42
CA GLY A 96 -14.71 -7.98 -8.05
C GLY A 96 -13.33 -8.65 -7.93
N ILE A 97 -13.12 -9.81 -8.56
CA ILE A 97 -11.80 -10.48 -8.62
C ILE A 97 -10.76 -9.57 -9.27
N PHE A 98 -11.11 -8.90 -10.36
CA PHE A 98 -10.23 -7.95 -11.02
C PHE A 98 -9.82 -6.80 -10.07
N PHE A 99 -10.77 -6.18 -9.37
CA PHE A 99 -10.45 -5.09 -8.44
C PHE A 99 -9.71 -5.58 -7.18
N LEU A 100 -9.99 -6.77 -6.67
CA LEU A 100 -9.22 -7.37 -5.57
C LEU A 100 -7.78 -7.69 -6.00
N THR A 101 -7.58 -8.12 -7.25
CA THR A 101 -6.24 -8.32 -7.83
C THR A 101 -5.49 -6.99 -7.92
N LEU A 102 -6.17 -5.93 -8.40
CA LEU A 102 -5.61 -4.57 -8.39
C LEU A 102 -5.29 -4.08 -6.98
N PHE A 103 -6.12 -4.42 -5.99
CA PHE A 103 -5.89 -4.05 -4.60
C PHE A 103 -4.56 -4.61 -4.10
N VAL A 104 -4.31 -5.91 -4.28
CA VAL A 104 -3.04 -6.55 -3.88
C VAL A 104 -1.84 -5.94 -4.63
N PHE A 105 -2.00 -5.64 -5.91
CA PHE A 105 -0.99 -4.92 -6.70
C PHE A 105 -0.64 -3.56 -6.11
N PHE A 106 -1.64 -2.76 -5.72
CA PHE A 106 -1.39 -1.46 -5.09
C PHE A 106 -0.78 -1.58 -3.69
N VAL A 107 -1.11 -2.63 -2.92
CA VAL A 107 -0.43 -2.93 -1.65
C VAL A 107 1.06 -3.18 -1.88
N VAL A 108 1.45 -3.89 -2.93
CA VAL A 108 2.87 -4.10 -3.25
C VAL A 108 3.56 -2.79 -3.65
N ILE A 109 2.94 -2.01 -4.54
CA ILE A 109 3.53 -0.77 -5.04
C ILE A 109 3.58 0.33 -3.98
N SER A 110 2.65 0.34 -3.01
CA SER A 110 2.68 1.31 -1.91
C SER A 110 3.96 1.16 -1.07
N CYS A 111 4.61 0.00 -1.07
CA CYS A 111 5.93 -0.22 -0.48
C CYS A 111 7.08 0.21 -1.42
N GLY A 112 6.94 -0.12 -2.70
CA GLY A 112 7.95 0.17 -3.72
C GLY A 112 8.11 1.67 -3.99
N SER A 113 7.04 2.46 -3.90
CA SER A 113 7.08 3.90 -4.22
C SER A 113 8.01 4.71 -3.30
N PRO A 114 7.90 4.65 -1.95
CA PRO A 114 8.87 5.32 -1.08
C PRO A 114 10.30 4.81 -1.26
N THR A 115 10.47 3.50 -1.50
CA THR A 115 11.78 2.88 -1.74
C THR A 115 12.51 3.53 -2.91
N VAL A 116 11.79 3.76 -4.01
CA VAL A 116 12.34 4.45 -5.18
C VAL A 116 12.70 5.90 -4.87
N GLN A 117 11.89 6.63 -4.09
CA GLN A 117 12.20 8.01 -3.69
C GLN A 117 13.47 8.09 -2.84
N TYR A 118 13.70 7.10 -1.96
CA TYR A 118 14.93 6.98 -1.18
C TYR A 118 16.15 6.74 -2.06
N LEU A 119 16.06 5.82 -3.03
CA LEU A 119 17.13 5.57 -3.99
C LEU A 119 17.44 6.83 -4.83
N GLN A 120 16.42 7.58 -5.24
CA GLN A 120 16.59 8.83 -5.96
C GLN A 120 17.33 9.86 -5.10
N LEU A 121 17.00 9.97 -3.82
CA LEU A 121 17.66 10.91 -2.92
C LEU A 121 19.14 10.56 -2.73
N VAL A 122 19.47 9.27 -2.62
CA VAL A 122 20.87 8.79 -2.62
C VAL A 122 21.58 9.19 -3.91
N HIS A 123 20.91 9.06 -5.07
CA HIS A 123 21.49 9.45 -6.35
C HIS A 123 21.74 10.96 -6.44
N VAL A 124 20.78 11.79 -5.98
CA VAL A 124 20.90 13.25 -6.01
C VAL A 124 22.05 13.75 -5.12
N LEU A 125 22.27 13.10 -3.98
CA LEU A 125 23.35 13.45 -3.06
C LEU A 125 24.73 12.93 -3.50
N SER A 126 24.77 11.91 -4.38
CA SER A 126 25.98 11.40 -5.01
C SER A 126 26.64 12.45 -5.92
N ASP A 127 27.96 12.44 -6.00
CA ASP A 127 28.75 13.33 -6.87
C ASP A 127 28.47 13.10 -8.38
N SER A 128 27.79 12.00 -8.72
CA SER A 128 27.37 11.66 -10.09
C SER A 128 26.06 12.33 -10.55
N SER A 129 25.33 13.00 -9.65
CA SER A 129 23.99 13.57 -9.87
C SER A 129 23.91 14.50 -11.09
N HIS A 130 24.91 15.37 -11.28
CA HIS A 130 24.95 16.35 -12.38
C HIS A 130 25.01 15.72 -13.78
N LYS A 131 25.32 14.42 -13.90
CA LYS A 131 25.46 13.74 -15.19
C LYS A 131 24.18 13.03 -15.67
N ARG A 132 23.14 12.88 -14.83
CA ARG A 132 21.98 12.02 -15.13
C ARG A 132 20.63 12.57 -14.66
N GLU A 133 20.26 13.75 -15.13
CA GLU A 133 19.00 14.44 -14.77
C GLU A 133 17.71 13.63 -15.09
N ARG A 134 17.73 12.78 -16.13
CA ARG A 134 16.58 11.95 -16.54
C ARG A 134 16.39 10.66 -15.71
N PHE A 135 17.29 10.37 -14.77
CA PHE A 135 17.26 9.10 -14.03
C PHE A 135 16.11 9.03 -13.01
N GLY A 136 15.64 10.19 -12.51
CA GLY A 136 14.52 10.27 -11.56
C GLY A 136 13.22 9.65 -12.08
N PRO A 137 12.63 10.17 -13.17
CA PRO A 137 11.38 9.62 -13.73
C PRO A 137 11.46 8.13 -14.08
N ILE A 138 12.59 7.68 -14.64
CA ILE A 138 12.83 6.27 -15.00
C ILE A 138 12.85 5.37 -13.75
N MET A 139 13.46 5.83 -12.66
CA MET A 139 13.42 5.07 -11.40
C MET A 139 11.99 4.97 -10.85
N SER A 140 11.17 6.02 -10.97
CA SER A 140 9.78 6.04 -10.49
C SER A 140 8.91 4.93 -11.10
N THR A 141 9.21 4.54 -12.35
CA THR A 141 8.49 3.45 -13.03
C THR A 141 8.94 2.05 -12.60
N VAL A 142 10.12 1.92 -11.96
CA VAL A 142 10.66 0.61 -11.53
C VAL A 142 9.75 -0.07 -10.52
N SER A 143 9.14 0.69 -9.59
CA SER A 143 8.22 0.11 -8.60
C SER A 143 6.97 -0.49 -9.22
N VAL A 144 6.43 0.14 -10.27
CA VAL A 144 5.26 -0.39 -11.00
C VAL A 144 5.67 -1.61 -11.83
N VAL A 145 6.80 -1.55 -12.54
CA VAL A 145 7.31 -2.69 -13.32
C VAL A 145 7.55 -3.90 -12.41
N ALA A 146 8.13 -3.69 -11.22
CA ALA A 146 8.33 -4.73 -10.22
C ALA A 146 7.01 -5.26 -9.62
N GLY A 147 5.93 -4.47 -9.65
CA GLY A 147 4.60 -4.91 -9.21
C GLY A 147 3.79 -5.66 -10.27
N ILE A 148 4.09 -5.52 -11.57
CA ILE A 148 3.34 -6.19 -12.65
C ILE A 148 3.24 -7.71 -12.47
N PRO A 149 4.32 -8.43 -12.10
CA PRO A 149 4.20 -9.87 -11.89
C PRO A 149 3.22 -10.25 -10.78
N THR A 150 2.98 -9.38 -9.78
CA THR A 150 1.96 -9.60 -8.76
C THR A 150 0.57 -9.75 -9.37
N LEU A 151 0.22 -9.00 -10.42
CA LEU A 151 -1.09 -9.14 -11.08
C LEU A 151 -1.30 -10.54 -11.65
N VAL A 152 -0.27 -11.06 -12.33
CA VAL A 152 -0.31 -12.39 -12.95
C VAL A 152 -0.33 -13.47 -11.88
N LEU A 153 0.54 -13.37 -10.88
CA LEU A 153 0.66 -14.37 -9.82
C LEU A 153 -0.57 -14.43 -8.93
N VAL A 154 -1.17 -13.29 -8.60
CA VAL A 154 -2.43 -13.25 -7.83
C VAL A 154 -3.57 -13.85 -8.64
N TYR A 155 -3.69 -13.49 -9.91
CA TYR A 155 -4.74 -14.04 -10.77
C TYR A 155 -4.62 -15.57 -10.91
N LEU A 156 -3.41 -16.09 -11.07
CA LEU A 156 -3.18 -17.54 -11.21
C LEU A 156 -3.21 -18.30 -9.87
N GLY A 157 -2.75 -17.67 -8.79
CA GLY A 157 -2.55 -18.34 -7.51
C GLY A 157 -3.70 -18.18 -6.53
N TYR A 158 -4.41 -17.04 -6.54
CA TYR A 158 -5.41 -16.71 -5.52
C TYR A 158 -6.86 -16.72 -6.03
N THR A 159 -7.08 -16.78 -7.33
CA THR A 159 -8.45 -16.89 -7.87
C THR A 159 -9.01 -18.27 -7.50
N PRO A 160 -10.21 -18.34 -6.89
CA PRO A 160 -10.86 -19.62 -6.58
C PRO A 160 -11.39 -20.30 -7.84
N SER A 161 -11.43 -21.64 -7.83
CA SER A 161 -12.17 -22.44 -8.81
C SER A 161 -13.67 -22.43 -8.54
N ASP A 162 -14.48 -22.87 -9.50
CA ASP A 162 -15.95 -22.90 -9.36
C ASP A 162 -16.43 -23.76 -8.18
N VAL A 163 -15.70 -24.85 -7.87
CA VAL A 163 -15.99 -25.73 -6.73
C VAL A 163 -15.72 -25.02 -5.42
N GLU A 164 -14.56 -24.37 -5.30
CA GLU A 164 -14.17 -23.60 -4.12
C GLU A 164 -15.07 -22.40 -3.90
N HIS A 165 -15.56 -21.78 -4.98
CA HIS A 165 -16.56 -20.73 -4.91
C HIS A 165 -17.85 -21.24 -4.28
N ALA A 166 -18.36 -22.40 -4.72
CA ALA A 166 -19.56 -23.00 -4.16
C ALA A 166 -19.40 -23.35 -2.67
N GLU A 167 -18.25 -23.89 -2.28
CA GLU A 167 -17.95 -24.25 -0.87
C GLU A 167 -17.75 -23.04 0.04
N ALA A 168 -17.14 -21.97 -0.49
CA ALA A 168 -16.88 -20.75 0.27
C ALA A 168 -18.11 -19.83 0.36
N LYS A 169 -19.22 -20.12 -0.33
CA LYS A 169 -20.38 -19.24 -0.42
C LYS A 169 -20.95 -18.84 0.94
N ASP A 170 -21.13 -19.81 1.84
CA ASP A 170 -21.66 -19.55 3.19
C ASP A 170 -20.67 -18.72 4.03
N ILE A 171 -19.37 -18.95 3.83
CA ILE A 171 -18.30 -18.21 4.53
C ILE A 171 -18.27 -16.77 4.02
N VAL A 172 -18.30 -16.57 2.71
CA VAL A 172 -18.28 -15.25 2.07
C VAL A 172 -19.54 -14.46 2.45
N TYR A 173 -20.71 -15.08 2.38
CA TYR A 173 -21.97 -14.50 2.85
C TYR A 173 -21.88 -14.12 4.33
N TYR A 174 -21.31 -15.00 5.16
CA TYR A 174 -21.08 -14.73 6.57
C TYR A 174 -20.13 -13.54 6.78
N LEU A 175 -19.16 -13.32 5.89
CA LEU A 175 -18.15 -12.27 6.04
C LEU A 175 -18.60 -10.89 5.56
N ASN A 176 -19.54 -10.79 4.63
CA ASN A 176 -19.93 -9.50 4.07
C ASN A 176 -21.44 -9.27 3.91
N GLY A 177 -22.27 -10.26 4.23
CA GLY A 177 -23.73 -10.17 4.11
C GLY A 177 -24.29 -10.22 2.68
N GLU A 178 -23.43 -10.41 1.66
CA GLU A 178 -23.81 -10.51 0.25
C GLU A 178 -23.44 -11.88 -0.32
N GLY A 179 -24.44 -12.63 -0.79
CA GLY A 179 -24.32 -14.08 -1.07
C GLY A 179 -23.50 -14.48 -2.29
N ASP A 180 -22.98 -13.55 -3.09
CA ASP A 180 -22.20 -13.83 -4.31
C ASP A 180 -21.03 -12.85 -4.50
N SER A 181 -20.33 -12.56 -3.41
CA SER A 181 -19.24 -11.59 -3.47
C SER A 181 -17.94 -12.20 -3.92
N ALA A 182 -17.18 -11.43 -4.70
CA ALA A 182 -15.84 -11.81 -5.11
C ALA A 182 -14.89 -11.95 -3.91
N PHE A 183 -14.01 -12.94 -3.97
CA PHE A 183 -12.95 -13.12 -2.99
C PHE A 183 -11.70 -13.73 -3.61
N LEU A 184 -10.55 -13.46 -3.01
CA LEU A 184 -9.30 -14.17 -3.29
C LEU A 184 -9.03 -15.16 -2.16
N MET A 185 -8.60 -16.37 -2.52
CA MET A 185 -8.29 -17.44 -1.57
C MET A 185 -6.78 -17.71 -1.58
N ILE A 186 -6.15 -17.56 -0.42
CA ILE A 186 -4.75 -17.89 -0.20
C ILE A 186 -4.71 -19.15 0.64
N THR A 187 -4.25 -20.24 0.02
CA THR A 187 -4.11 -21.54 0.68
C THR A 187 -2.76 -22.17 0.36
N SER A 188 -2.24 -22.99 1.28
CA SER A 188 -1.07 -23.84 1.03
C SER A 188 -1.46 -25.21 0.47
N ILE A 189 -2.70 -25.63 0.68
CA ILE A 189 -3.22 -26.95 0.26
C ILE A 189 -4.56 -26.73 -0.43
N ARG A 190 -4.63 -27.15 -1.71
CA ARG A 190 -5.83 -27.10 -2.53
C ARG A 190 -6.17 -28.52 -2.99
N ASN A 191 -7.39 -28.99 -2.71
CA ASN A 191 -7.84 -30.35 -3.04
C ASN A 191 -6.88 -31.46 -2.56
N ASN A 192 -6.40 -31.35 -1.32
CA ASN A 192 -5.40 -32.26 -0.70
C ASN A 192 -4.02 -32.29 -1.39
N VAL A 193 -3.74 -31.38 -2.31
CA VAL A 193 -2.44 -31.22 -2.98
C VAL A 193 -1.84 -29.87 -2.60
N VAL A 194 -0.51 -29.79 -2.52
CA VAL A 194 0.19 -28.53 -2.26
C VAL A 194 -0.07 -27.55 -3.39
N ASP A 195 -0.56 -26.35 -3.07
CA ASP A 195 -0.81 -25.29 -4.03
C ASP A 195 0.45 -24.44 -4.26
N TRP A 196 1.30 -24.91 -5.17
CA TRP A 196 2.55 -24.23 -5.52
C TRP A 196 2.33 -22.82 -6.08
N SER A 197 1.22 -22.57 -6.77
CA SER A 197 0.93 -21.26 -7.38
C SER A 197 0.63 -20.22 -6.30
N SER A 198 -0.25 -20.54 -5.35
CA SER A 198 -0.56 -19.69 -4.20
C SER A 198 0.67 -19.45 -3.32
N ILE A 199 1.46 -20.50 -3.05
CA ILE A 199 2.69 -20.39 -2.25
C ILE A 199 3.71 -19.48 -2.95
N PHE A 200 3.97 -19.71 -4.24
CA PHE A 200 4.92 -18.90 -5.01
C PHE A 200 4.49 -17.43 -5.08
N CYS A 201 3.20 -17.15 -5.31
CA CYS A 201 2.65 -15.79 -5.26
C CYS A 201 2.89 -15.13 -3.91
N THR A 202 2.59 -15.84 -2.82
CA THR A 202 2.77 -15.35 -1.46
C THR A 202 4.23 -15.04 -1.16
N VAL A 203 5.14 -15.98 -1.46
CA VAL A 203 6.58 -15.79 -1.26
C VAL A 203 7.10 -14.61 -2.07
N TYR A 204 6.66 -14.46 -3.32
CA TYR A 204 7.05 -13.34 -4.17
C TYR A 204 6.66 -11.99 -3.57
N ILE A 205 5.40 -11.84 -3.12
CA ILE A 205 4.90 -10.62 -2.49
C ILE A 205 5.71 -10.32 -1.22
N MET A 206 5.91 -11.32 -0.35
CA MET A 206 6.69 -11.18 0.88
C MET A 206 8.13 -10.73 0.60
N VAL A 207 8.80 -11.35 -0.38
CA VAL A 207 10.19 -11.01 -0.75
C VAL A 207 10.29 -9.58 -1.26
N ILE A 208 9.41 -9.14 -2.16
CA ILE A 208 9.44 -7.75 -2.67
C ILE A 208 9.24 -6.74 -1.55
N MET A 209 8.27 -6.98 -0.66
CA MET A 209 8.00 -6.07 0.43
C MET A 209 9.19 -6.03 1.42
N ILE A 210 9.82 -7.17 1.72
CA ILE A 210 11.00 -7.22 2.61
C ILE A 210 12.20 -6.50 1.98
N LEU A 211 12.48 -6.75 0.70
CA LEU A 211 13.56 -6.09 -0.04
C LEU A 211 13.35 -4.57 -0.11
N SER A 212 12.10 -4.12 -0.22
CA SER A 212 11.74 -2.69 -0.19
C SER A 212 12.12 -2.05 1.15
N VAL A 213 11.76 -2.70 2.28
CA VAL A 213 12.12 -2.24 3.63
C VAL A 213 13.64 -2.18 3.81
N ILE A 214 14.35 -3.25 3.44
CA ILE A 214 15.83 -3.31 3.53
C ILE A 214 16.45 -2.16 2.74
N THR A 215 15.96 -1.94 1.51
CA THR A 215 16.46 -0.89 0.63
C THR A 215 16.26 0.50 1.25
N VAL A 216 15.09 0.79 1.85
CA VAL A 216 14.84 2.06 2.54
C VAL A 216 15.81 2.26 3.71
N VAL A 217 16.04 1.23 4.53
CA VAL A 217 16.97 1.32 5.68
C VAL A 217 18.40 1.59 5.20
N VAL A 218 18.88 0.85 4.20
CA VAL A 218 20.21 1.02 3.61
C VAL A 218 20.36 2.41 3.00
N CYS A 219 19.38 2.86 2.21
CA CYS A 219 19.39 4.19 1.60
C CYS A 219 19.38 5.30 2.66
N GLY A 220 18.58 5.15 3.71
CA GLY A 220 18.54 6.07 4.85
C GLY A 220 19.92 6.22 5.49
N TYR A 221 20.64 5.12 5.72
CA TYR A 221 22.00 5.16 6.25
C TYR A 221 22.98 5.86 5.28
N ILE A 222 22.90 5.57 3.98
CA ILE A 222 23.75 6.19 2.95
C ILE A 222 23.52 7.71 2.89
N ILE A 223 22.26 8.17 2.91
CA ILE A 223 21.90 9.59 2.92
C ILE A 223 22.55 10.28 4.12
N GLN A 224 22.39 9.72 5.32
CA GLN A 224 22.98 10.30 6.53
C GLN A 224 24.52 10.37 6.46
N LYS A 225 25.16 9.34 5.89
CA LYS A 225 26.62 9.32 5.69
C LYS A 225 27.07 10.39 4.68
N GLN A 226 26.36 10.55 3.57
CA GLN A 226 26.69 11.56 2.54
C GLN A 226 26.50 12.98 3.06
N MET A 227 25.42 13.24 3.81
CA MET A 227 25.17 14.54 4.43
C MET A 227 26.24 14.96 5.44
N LYS A 228 26.88 14.00 6.13
CA LYS A 228 28.00 14.28 7.04
C LYS A 228 29.31 14.56 6.31
N LYS A 229 29.52 13.96 5.14
CA LYS A 229 30.75 14.12 4.35
C LYS A 229 30.77 15.39 3.51
N LYS A 230 29.61 15.81 2.99
CA LYS A 230 29.50 16.97 2.09
C LYS A 230 29.48 18.25 2.93
N MET A 231 30.33 19.22 2.61
CA MET A 231 30.20 20.57 3.17
C MET A 231 28.94 21.22 2.60
N MET A 232 27.86 21.17 3.38
CA MET A 232 26.59 21.83 3.09
C MET A 232 26.42 23.01 4.04
N SER A 233 25.85 24.10 3.55
CA SER A 233 25.43 25.20 4.45
C SER A 233 24.40 24.69 5.45
N ASP A 234 24.29 25.33 6.62
CA ASP A 234 23.32 24.95 7.65
C ASP A 234 21.88 24.98 7.14
N VAL A 235 21.58 25.94 6.27
CA VAL A 235 20.28 26.05 5.57
C VAL A 235 20.03 24.83 4.69
N ALA A 236 21.01 24.42 3.88
CA ALA A 236 20.88 23.25 3.00
C ALA A 236 20.77 21.94 3.80
N LYS A 237 21.52 21.82 4.91
CA LYS A 237 21.48 20.66 5.81
C LYS A 237 20.12 20.52 6.50
N LYS A 238 19.56 21.63 6.99
CA LYS A 238 18.22 21.66 7.59
C LYS A 238 17.14 21.28 6.57
N ALA A 239 17.22 21.82 5.35
CA ALA A 239 16.29 21.47 4.28
C ALA A 239 16.37 19.97 3.91
N GLN A 240 17.57 19.42 3.82
CA GLN A 240 17.78 18.01 3.48
C GLN A 240 17.27 17.06 4.59
N ASN A 241 17.48 17.39 5.87
CA ASN A 241 16.95 16.62 6.99
C ASN A 241 15.41 16.61 7.00
N GLN A 242 14.77 17.73 6.64
CA GLN A 242 13.31 17.77 6.50
C GLN A 242 12.82 16.90 5.34
N ILE A 243 13.48 16.89 4.19
CA ILE A 243 13.14 15.98 3.08
C ILE A 243 13.26 14.51 3.52
N ASN A 244 14.34 14.17 4.24
CA ASN A 244 14.52 12.81 4.76
C ASN A 244 13.42 12.43 5.78
N LEU A 245 13.01 13.36 6.65
CA LEU A 245 11.89 13.15 7.57
C LEU A 245 10.57 12.91 6.82
N ILE A 246 10.30 13.69 5.77
CA ILE A 246 9.10 13.54 4.94
C ILE A 246 9.09 12.16 4.27
N LEU A 247 10.20 11.75 3.67
CA LEU A 247 10.32 10.44 3.03
C LEU A 247 10.17 9.31 4.04
N PHE A 248 10.74 9.48 5.24
CA PHE A 248 10.59 8.52 6.32
C PHE A 248 9.13 8.38 6.73
N LEU A 249 8.41 9.48 6.92
CA LEU A 249 6.98 9.45 7.26
C LEU A 249 6.14 8.81 6.15
N GLN A 250 6.43 9.15 4.88
CA GLN A 250 5.76 8.57 3.72
C GLN A 250 6.00 7.06 3.55
N PHE A 251 7.09 6.53 4.11
CA PHE A 251 7.36 5.10 4.18
C PHE A 251 6.77 4.45 5.44
N ALA A 252 7.02 5.05 6.61
CA ALA A 252 6.63 4.52 7.91
C ALA A 252 5.12 4.38 8.03
N LEU A 253 4.35 5.33 7.48
CA LEU A 253 2.90 5.26 7.54
C LEU A 253 2.34 4.05 6.76
N PRO A 254 2.56 3.89 5.44
CA PRO A 254 2.18 2.66 4.72
C PRO A 254 2.78 1.39 5.32
N PHE A 255 4.00 1.47 5.85
CA PHE A 255 4.63 0.32 6.49
C PHE A 255 3.83 -0.15 7.70
N LEU A 256 3.48 0.76 8.61
CA LEU A 256 2.76 0.41 9.82
C LEU A 256 1.28 0.10 9.58
N THR A 257 0.62 0.81 8.66
CA THR A 257 -0.83 0.68 8.45
C THR A 257 -1.21 -0.31 7.35
N VAL A 258 -0.32 -0.60 6.39
CA VAL A 258 -0.60 -1.52 5.29
C VAL A 258 0.29 -2.74 5.38
N HIS A 259 1.60 -2.57 5.43
CA HIS A 259 2.54 -3.67 5.26
C HIS A 259 2.64 -4.59 6.48
N VAL A 260 2.75 -4.04 7.69
CA VAL A 260 2.78 -4.84 8.93
C VAL A 260 1.50 -5.66 9.06
N PRO A 261 0.29 -5.07 8.92
CA PRO A 261 -0.94 -5.86 8.92
C PRO A 261 -0.97 -6.94 7.84
N PHE A 262 -0.53 -6.62 6.62
CA PHE A 262 -0.43 -7.62 5.56
C PHE A 262 0.54 -8.75 5.95
N TYR A 263 1.76 -8.47 6.39
CA TYR A 263 2.70 -9.51 6.85
C TYR A 263 2.11 -10.40 7.94
N VAL A 264 1.49 -9.80 8.96
CA VAL A 264 0.88 -10.53 10.05
C VAL A 264 -0.27 -11.41 9.53
N SER A 265 -1.11 -10.91 8.62
CA SER A 265 -2.19 -11.68 7.99
C SER A 265 -1.70 -12.88 7.18
N PHE A 266 -0.48 -12.86 6.65
CA PHE A 266 0.09 -13.99 5.88
C PHE A 266 0.95 -14.93 6.75
N ILE A 267 1.57 -14.42 7.82
CA ILE A 267 2.41 -15.22 8.72
C ILE A 267 1.57 -15.97 9.76
N LEU A 268 0.56 -15.33 10.38
CA LEU A 268 -0.25 -15.97 11.42
C LEU A 268 -0.97 -17.25 10.96
N PRO A 269 -1.51 -17.33 9.73
CA PRO A 269 -2.04 -18.58 9.18
C PRO A 269 -1.05 -19.76 9.18
N MET A 270 0.27 -19.50 9.11
CA MET A 270 1.27 -20.58 9.18
C MET A 270 1.33 -21.25 10.55
N PHE A 271 0.83 -20.55 11.59
CA PHE A 271 0.75 -21.05 12.96
C PHE A 271 -0.69 -21.40 13.37
N ASP A 272 -1.65 -21.39 12.44
CA ASP A 272 -3.07 -21.64 12.69
C ASP A 272 -3.68 -20.64 13.72
N ILE A 273 -3.21 -19.39 13.68
CA ILE A 273 -3.65 -18.32 14.60
C ILE A 273 -4.65 -17.40 13.90
N GLU A 274 -5.88 -17.35 14.42
CA GLU A 274 -6.89 -16.37 14.03
C GLU A 274 -6.66 -15.03 14.76
N ASN A 275 -6.69 -13.91 14.03
CA ASN A 275 -6.52 -12.57 14.59
C ASN A 275 -7.69 -11.66 14.21
N HIS A 276 -8.75 -11.72 15.04
CA HIS A 276 -9.96 -10.93 14.84
C HIS A 276 -9.72 -9.42 14.98
N PHE A 277 -8.79 -9.00 15.84
CA PHE A 277 -8.44 -7.58 15.97
C PHE A 277 -7.91 -7.03 14.64
N LEU A 278 -7.01 -7.77 13.99
CA LEU A 278 -6.45 -7.36 12.71
C LEU A 278 -7.52 -7.35 11.62
N SER A 279 -8.30 -8.43 11.51
CA SER A 279 -9.42 -8.55 10.55
C SER A 279 -10.39 -7.36 10.63
N ASN A 280 -10.77 -6.93 11.82
CA ASN A 280 -11.75 -5.86 12.02
C ASN A 280 -11.16 -4.46 11.76
N ASN A 281 -9.87 -4.25 12.02
CA ASN A 281 -9.24 -2.94 11.88
C ASN A 281 -8.59 -2.72 10.50
N LEU A 282 -8.29 -3.80 9.77
CA LEU A 282 -7.64 -3.76 8.46
C LEU A 282 -8.35 -2.86 7.43
N PRO A 283 -9.69 -2.92 7.27
CA PRO A 283 -10.41 -2.04 6.36
C PRO A 283 -10.17 -0.56 6.65
N PHE A 284 -10.09 -0.18 7.93
CA PHE A 284 -9.77 1.19 8.35
C PHE A 284 -8.34 1.58 7.96
N LEU A 285 -7.37 0.72 8.29
CA LEU A 285 -5.96 1.02 8.04
C LEU A 285 -5.65 1.16 6.55
N PHE A 286 -6.20 0.29 5.69
CA PHE A 286 -6.03 0.36 4.24
C PHE A 286 -6.68 1.59 3.62
N SER A 287 -7.87 1.98 4.10
CA SER A 287 -8.61 3.12 3.57
C SER A 287 -7.94 4.46 3.87
N TRP A 288 -7.38 4.62 5.07
CA TRP A 288 -6.79 5.90 5.51
C TRP A 288 -5.35 6.13 5.05
N CYS A 289 -4.60 5.07 4.72
CA CYS A 289 -3.23 5.19 4.23
C CYS A 289 -3.07 6.15 3.01
N PRO A 290 -3.84 5.99 1.91
CA PRO A 290 -3.73 6.90 0.76
C PRO A 290 -4.19 8.33 1.06
N ALA A 291 -5.00 8.54 2.11
CA ALA A 291 -5.50 9.85 2.54
C ALA A 291 -4.50 10.62 3.42
N ILE A 292 -3.90 9.97 4.42
CA ILE A 292 -3.01 10.62 5.38
C ILE A 292 -1.68 11.00 4.73
N ASN A 293 -1.16 10.16 3.84
CA ASN A 293 0.12 10.39 3.16
C ASN A 293 0.24 11.77 2.48
N PRO A 294 -0.64 12.18 1.55
CA PRO A 294 -0.57 13.49 0.92
C PRO A 294 -0.73 14.65 1.92
N ILE A 295 -1.55 14.49 2.97
CA ILE A 295 -1.72 15.50 4.02
C ILE A 295 -0.40 15.73 4.76
N LEU A 296 0.32 14.67 5.13
CA LEU A 296 1.63 14.77 5.76
C LEU A 296 2.64 15.53 4.88
N VAL A 297 2.65 15.25 3.56
CA VAL A 297 3.51 15.97 2.63
C VAL A 297 3.17 17.46 2.60
N MET A 298 1.89 17.82 2.52
CA MET A 298 1.46 19.22 2.49
C MET A 298 1.84 19.97 3.78
N ILE A 299 1.62 19.35 4.96
CA ILE A 299 1.99 19.94 6.25
C ILE A 299 3.49 20.21 6.29
N ALA A 300 4.30 19.24 5.88
CA ALA A 300 5.74 19.38 5.93
C ALA A 300 6.28 20.42 4.92
N VAL A 301 5.64 20.56 3.74
CA VAL A 301 5.95 21.63 2.78
C VAL A 301 5.56 23.01 3.33
N LYS A 302 4.41 23.15 4.00
CA LYS A 302 3.99 24.42 4.62
C LYS A 302 4.96 24.88 5.71
N VAL A 303 5.42 23.94 6.56
CA VAL A 303 6.44 24.22 7.58
C VAL A 303 7.73 24.76 6.94
N ARG A 304 8.12 24.26 5.76
CA ARG A 304 9.28 24.76 5.00
C ARG A 304 9.11 26.19 4.52
N LEU A 305 7.94 26.55 3.97
CA LEU A 305 7.67 27.91 3.49
C LEU A 305 7.69 28.93 4.64
N ASN A 306 7.07 28.60 5.77
CA ASN A 306 7.07 29.48 6.94
C ASN A 306 8.46 29.61 7.58
N SER A 307 9.26 28.54 7.57
CA SER A 307 10.64 28.58 8.09
C SER A 307 11.61 29.34 7.18
N GLY A 308 11.31 29.44 5.88
CA GLY A 308 12.08 30.25 4.93
C GLY A 308 11.71 31.74 4.97
N ALA A 309 10.46 32.06 5.32
CA ALA A 309 10.00 33.44 5.48
C ALA A 309 10.53 34.12 6.76
N SER A 310 10.97 33.36 7.76
CA SER A 310 11.63 33.93 8.96
C SER A 310 13.14 34.11 8.81
N ALA A 311 13.68 33.87 7.61
CA ALA A 311 15.11 33.97 7.30
C ALA A 311 15.41 35.04 6.24
N ILE A 312 14.43 35.91 5.94
CA ILE A 312 14.57 37.12 5.12
C ILE A 312 14.33 38.32 6.02
#